data_AF-A0A0C9YF24-F1
#
_entry.id   AF-A0A0C9YF24-F1
#
_cell.length_a   1.000
_cell.length_b   1.000
_cell.length_c   1.000
_cell.angle_alpha   90.00
_cell.angle_beta   90.00
_cell.angle_gamma   90.00
#
_symmetry.space_group_name_H-M   'P 1'
#
loop_
_entity.id
_entity.type
_entity.pdbx_description
1 polymer ?
#
loop_
_entity_poly.entity_id
_entity_poly.type
_entity_poly.pdbx_seq_one_letter_code
_entity_poly.pdbx_strand_id
1 'polypeptide(L)'
;MPSKPQLGSLAVQTPSSRPQVVNVSPSTCHDLSLFKEILREYRKLDDTITMRLNRANAAMRDQERTQDGLGGENVQNQACAYLWRELVGNWRRRTQLVEYCANVVDEDLKEKRNVSQGQSNDPISWRKTQVAILVNQVKRNQLHNELTVEAIIRKRSVDAFRSRCRYFVPPLTDAEARTMWNSGQ
;
A
#
# COMPACT_ATOMS: atom_id res chain seq x y z
N MET A 1 17.22 34.93 -1.38
CA MET A 1 16.28 35.24 -2.48
C MET A 1 15.17 34.19 -2.48
N PRO A 2 13.88 34.56 -2.54
CA PRO A 2 12.81 33.57 -2.55
C PRO A 2 12.79 32.88 -3.91
N SER A 3 12.77 31.54 -3.90
CA SER A 3 12.71 30.72 -5.10
C SER A 3 11.39 30.99 -5.82
N LYS A 4 11.46 31.32 -7.12
CA LYS A 4 10.25 31.53 -7.94
C LYS A 4 9.45 30.22 -7.99
N PRO A 5 8.13 30.25 -7.81
CA PRO A 5 7.31 29.05 -7.95
C PRO A 5 7.48 28.51 -9.38
N GLN A 6 7.87 27.24 -9.50
CA GLN A 6 7.84 26.56 -10.78
C GLN A 6 6.37 26.53 -11.23
N LEU A 7 6.11 27.02 -12.45
CA LEU A 7 4.81 27.03 -13.11
C LEU A 7 4.93 26.21 -14.40
N GLY A 8 3.84 25.59 -14.83
CA GLY A 8 3.78 24.74 -16.03
C GLY A 8 3.83 23.24 -15.73
N SER A 9 3.99 22.41 -16.77
CA SER A 9 4.00 20.94 -16.67
C SER A 9 5.04 20.41 -15.67
N LEU A 10 6.18 21.08 -15.55
CA LEU A 10 7.24 20.78 -14.56
C LEU A 10 6.78 20.95 -13.09
N ALA A 11 5.90 21.91 -12.81
CA ALA A 11 5.31 22.11 -11.47
C ALA A 11 4.34 20.99 -11.08
N VAL A 12 3.77 20.30 -12.07
CA VAL A 12 2.84 19.19 -11.91
C VAL A 12 3.53 17.82 -12.11
N GLN A 13 4.82 17.82 -12.50
CA GLN A 13 5.63 16.62 -12.73
C GLN A 13 6.31 16.09 -11.45
N THR A 14 6.23 16.82 -10.34
CA THR A 14 6.64 16.33 -9.04
C THR A 14 5.40 15.86 -8.28
N PRO A 15 5.00 14.57 -8.36
CA PRO A 15 4.36 13.99 -7.20
C PRO A 15 5.43 14.03 -6.10
N SER A 16 5.34 15.02 -5.23
CA SER A 16 5.90 14.92 -3.88
C SER A 16 5.14 13.82 -3.16
N SER A 17 5.53 12.59 -3.46
CA SER A 17 5.18 11.42 -2.70
C SER A 17 6.42 10.56 -2.68
N ARG A 18 7.53 11.09 -2.14
CA ARG A 18 8.41 10.18 -1.42
C ARG A 18 7.51 9.59 -0.35
N PRO A 19 7.20 8.27 -0.40
CA PRO A 19 6.37 7.67 0.62
C PRO A 19 7.05 8.01 1.94
N GLN A 20 6.38 8.79 2.78
CA GLN A 20 6.89 9.01 4.13
C GLN A 20 6.97 7.63 4.75
N VAL A 21 8.18 7.21 5.13
CA VAL A 21 8.37 5.95 5.84
C VAL A 21 7.75 6.18 7.20
N VAL A 22 6.47 5.80 7.33
CA VAL A 22 5.76 5.87 8.60
C VAL A 22 6.31 4.76 9.48
N ASN A 23 7.03 5.13 10.54
CA ASN A 23 7.47 4.18 11.54
C ASN A 23 6.25 3.70 12.33
N VAL A 24 5.91 2.42 12.20
CA VAL A 24 4.75 1.82 12.87
C VAL A 24 5.23 1.18 14.18
N SER A 25 4.66 1.61 15.30
CA SER A 25 4.90 1.01 16.61
C SER A 25 3.74 0.08 17.01
N PRO A 26 3.90 -0.78 18.04
CA PRO A 26 2.78 -1.58 18.56
C PRO A 26 1.56 -0.73 18.95
N SER A 27 1.78 0.47 19.51
CA SER A 27 0.69 1.38 19.87
C SER A 27 -0.12 1.84 18.66
N THR A 28 0.52 2.02 17.50
CA THR A 28 -0.18 2.32 16.23
C THR A 28 -1.14 1.21 15.84
N CYS A 29 -0.77 -0.06 16.06
CA CYS A 29 -1.62 -1.21 15.70
C CYS A 29 -2.85 -1.36 16.61
N HIS A 30 -2.79 -0.85 17.84
CA HIS A 30 -3.94 -0.82 18.75
C HIS A 30 -4.89 0.36 18.51
N ASP A 31 -4.42 1.40 17.82
CA ASP A 31 -5.20 2.54 17.35
C ASP A 31 -5.68 2.31 15.91
N LEU A 32 -6.87 1.75 15.79
CA LEU A 32 -7.47 1.45 14.49
C LEU A 32 -7.77 2.69 13.64
N SER A 33 -7.93 3.86 14.26
CA SER A 33 -8.17 5.10 13.53
C SER A 33 -6.88 5.54 12.83
N LEU A 34 -5.79 5.62 13.58
CA LEU A 34 -4.47 5.94 13.04
C LEU A 34 -4.01 4.91 11.99
N PHE A 35 -4.18 3.62 12.28
CA PHE A 35 -3.88 2.56 11.32
C PHE A 35 -4.64 2.74 9.99
N LYS A 36 -5.95 3.07 10.05
CA LYS A 36 -6.77 3.32 8.85
C LYS A 36 -6.32 4.58 8.08
N GLU A 37 -5.90 5.62 8.78
CA GLU A 37 -5.33 6.82 8.15
C GLU A 37 -4.04 6.50 7.39
N ILE A 38 -3.14 5.72 8.00
CA ILE A 38 -1.91 5.27 7.34
C ILE A 38 -2.24 4.45 6.10
N LEU A 39 -3.19 3.50 6.19
CA LEU A 39 -3.60 2.72 5.01
C LEU A 39 -4.19 3.59 3.90
N ARG A 40 -4.95 4.64 4.23
CA ARG A 40 -5.46 5.60 3.23
C ARG A 40 -4.33 6.31 2.51
N GLU A 41 -3.28 6.74 3.21
CA GLU A 41 -2.11 7.37 2.59
C GLU A 41 -1.39 6.41 1.62
N TYR A 42 -1.19 5.16 2.01
CA TYR A 42 -0.64 4.15 1.10
C TYR A 42 -1.57 3.88 -0.11
N ARG A 43 -2.90 3.97 0.05
CA ARG A 43 -3.88 3.76 -1.03
C ARG A 43 -3.96 4.90 -2.03
N LYS A 44 -3.47 6.10 -1.72
CA LYS A 44 -3.44 7.23 -2.67
C LYS A 44 -2.71 6.90 -3.97
N LEU A 45 -1.68 6.05 -3.92
CA LEU A 45 -0.98 5.60 -5.13
C LEU A 45 -1.91 4.78 -6.04
N ASP A 46 -2.70 3.87 -5.46
CA ASP A 46 -3.67 3.05 -6.18
C ASP A 46 -4.82 3.90 -6.73
N ASP A 47 -5.40 4.78 -5.91
CA ASP A 47 -6.53 5.65 -6.32
C ASP A 47 -6.16 6.58 -7.47
N THR A 48 -4.88 6.96 -7.56
CA THR A 48 -4.35 7.84 -8.60
C THR A 48 -3.69 7.10 -9.76
N ILE A 49 -3.75 5.77 -9.82
CA ILE A 49 -3.03 4.96 -10.80
C ILE A 49 -3.34 5.38 -12.24
N THR A 50 -4.62 5.55 -12.59
CA THR A 50 -5.06 5.94 -13.94
C THR A 50 -4.53 7.34 -14.30
N MET A 51 -4.61 8.29 -13.36
CA MET A 51 -4.11 9.65 -13.57
C MET A 51 -2.60 9.65 -13.77
N ARG A 52 -1.85 8.89 -12.95
CA ARG A 52 -0.39 8.77 -13.04
C ARG A 52 0.03 8.10 -14.35
N LEU A 53 -0.67 7.05 -14.79
CA LEU A 53 -0.43 6.41 -16.08
C LEU A 53 -0.69 7.37 -17.25
N ASN A 54 -1.80 8.10 -17.22
CA ASN A 54 -2.12 9.08 -18.26
C ASN A 54 -1.05 10.17 -18.35
N ARG A 55 -0.62 10.68 -17.20
CA ARG A 55 0.44 11.69 -17.10
C ARG A 55 1.78 11.15 -17.60
N ALA A 56 2.19 9.96 -17.17
CA ALA A 56 3.45 9.35 -17.58
C ALA A 56 3.47 9.11 -19.09
N ASN A 57 2.38 8.57 -19.65
CA ASN A 57 2.25 8.37 -21.10
C ASN A 57 2.26 9.70 -21.88
N ALA A 58 1.64 10.76 -21.36
CA ALA A 58 1.65 12.08 -22.00
C ALA A 58 3.06 12.70 -21.99
N ALA A 59 3.77 12.60 -20.86
CA ALA A 59 5.14 13.09 -20.74
C ALA A 59 6.10 12.36 -21.71
N MET A 60 5.98 11.04 -21.82
CA MET A 60 6.78 10.26 -22.75
C MET A 60 6.51 10.61 -24.22
N ARG A 61 5.23 10.80 -24.59
CA ARG A 61 4.86 11.26 -25.95
C ARG A 61 5.40 12.65 -26.27
N ASP A 62 5.54 13.52 -25.27
CA ASP A 62 6.12 14.85 -25.45
C ASP A 62 7.64 14.79 -25.66
N GLN A 63 8.32 13.90 -24.93
CA GLN A 63 9.74 13.60 -25.14
C GLN A 63 10.01 13.01 -26.52
N GLU A 64 9.17 12.10 -27.01
CA GLU A 64 9.27 11.53 -28.36
C GLU A 64 9.15 12.59 -29.47
N ARG A 65 8.35 13.65 -29.27
CA ARG A 65 8.27 14.76 -30.25
C ARG A 65 9.52 15.65 -30.26
N THR A 66 10.29 15.65 -29.17
CA THR A 66 11.46 16.54 -29.00
C THR A 66 12.79 15.83 -29.26
N GLN A 67 12.83 14.49 -29.13
CA GLN A 67 13.92 13.65 -29.60
C GLN A 67 13.57 13.08 -30.98
N ASP A 68 14.22 13.60 -32.03
CA ASP A 68 14.13 13.11 -33.42
C ASP A 68 14.32 11.58 -33.51
N GLY A 69 13.21 10.83 -33.47
CA GLY A 69 13.03 9.51 -34.10
C GLY A 69 14.00 8.37 -33.77
N LEU A 70 14.89 8.49 -32.78
CA LEU A 70 15.78 7.40 -32.40
C LEU A 70 14.98 6.36 -31.63
N GLY A 71 14.51 5.33 -32.35
CA GLY A 71 13.69 4.20 -31.89
C GLY A 71 14.35 3.34 -30.81
N GLY A 72 14.53 3.93 -29.63
CA GLY A 72 14.84 3.21 -28.40
C GLY A 72 13.62 2.44 -27.90
N GLU A 73 13.89 1.37 -27.15
CA GLU A 73 12.94 0.48 -26.50
C GLU A 73 11.62 1.18 -26.13
N ASN A 74 10.49 0.64 -26.63
CA ASN A 74 9.15 1.22 -26.62
C ASN A 74 8.92 2.13 -25.40
N VAL A 75 9.05 3.45 -25.54
CA VAL A 75 9.17 4.42 -24.43
C VAL A 75 7.98 4.32 -23.44
N GLN A 76 6.81 3.90 -23.94
CA GLN A 76 5.64 3.54 -23.14
C GLN A 76 5.93 2.46 -22.08
N ASN A 77 6.73 1.44 -22.41
CA ASN A 77 7.14 0.38 -21.48
C ASN A 77 8.02 0.93 -20.35
N GLN A 78 8.81 1.97 -20.57
CA GLN A 78 9.63 2.58 -19.51
C GLN A 78 8.76 3.30 -18.47
N ALA A 79 7.75 4.06 -18.91
CA ALA A 79 6.77 4.68 -18.02
C ALA A 79 5.97 3.65 -17.21
N CYS A 80 5.51 2.59 -17.88
CA CYS A 80 4.85 1.45 -17.25
C CYS A 80 5.77 0.76 -16.23
N ALA A 81 7.03 0.51 -16.58
CA ALA A 81 8.02 -0.13 -15.70
C ALA A 81 8.28 0.69 -14.44
N TYR A 82 8.42 2.02 -14.58
CA TYR A 82 8.62 2.91 -13.45
C TYR A 82 7.45 2.85 -12.47
N LEU A 83 6.22 3.06 -12.95
CA LEU A 83 5.05 3.03 -12.08
C LEU A 83 4.80 1.64 -11.49
N TRP A 84 5.08 0.57 -12.25
CA TRP A 84 4.96 -0.80 -11.77
C TRP A 84 5.84 -1.05 -10.54
N ARG A 85 7.11 -0.60 -10.58
CA ARG A 85 8.01 -0.69 -9.42
C ARG A 85 7.49 0.10 -8.22
N GLU A 86 6.94 1.30 -8.43
CA GLU A 86 6.33 2.08 -7.35
C GLU A 86 5.14 1.34 -6.72
N LEU A 87 4.26 0.77 -7.55
CA LEU A 87 3.09 0.00 -7.10
C LEU A 87 3.49 -1.22 -6.28
N VAL A 88 4.39 -2.05 -6.81
CA VAL A 88 4.87 -3.26 -6.12
C VAL A 88 5.53 -2.90 -4.78
N GLY A 89 6.41 -1.90 -4.78
CA GLY A 89 7.05 -1.44 -3.55
C GLY A 89 6.04 -0.92 -2.51
N ASN A 90 4.98 -0.24 -2.95
CA ASN A 90 3.92 0.27 -2.09
C ASN A 90 3.04 -0.86 -1.52
N TRP A 91 2.63 -1.81 -2.36
CA TRP A 91 1.86 -2.98 -1.92
C TRP A 91 2.62 -3.86 -0.94
N ARG A 92 3.93 -4.04 -1.17
CA ARG A 92 4.80 -4.76 -0.23
C ARG A 92 4.81 -4.10 1.14
N ARG A 93 5.09 -2.80 1.21
CA ARG A 93 5.10 -2.04 2.48
C ARG A 93 3.75 -2.11 3.19
N ARG A 94 2.66 -1.95 2.44
CA ARG A 94 1.31 -2.01 3.00
C ARG A 94 0.96 -3.42 3.52
N THR A 95 1.32 -4.48 2.79
CA THR A 95 1.12 -5.87 3.24
C THR A 95 1.90 -6.14 4.53
N GLN A 96 3.19 -5.78 4.55
CA GLN A 96 4.04 -5.92 5.73
C GLN A 96 3.48 -5.17 6.95
N LEU A 97 2.93 -3.97 6.74
CA LEU A 97 2.30 -3.18 7.80
C LEU A 97 1.06 -3.88 8.38
N VAL A 98 0.17 -4.38 7.52
CA VAL A 98 -1.05 -5.08 7.95
C VAL A 98 -0.69 -6.37 8.69
N GLU A 99 0.25 -7.16 8.17
CA GLU A 99 0.74 -8.39 8.81
C GLU A 99 1.38 -8.11 10.17
N TYR A 100 2.24 -7.09 10.25
CA TYR A 100 2.83 -6.67 11.52
C TYR A 100 1.76 -6.32 12.55
N CYS A 101 0.77 -5.50 12.19
CA CYS A 101 -0.29 -5.13 13.13
C CYS A 101 -1.19 -6.29 13.50
N ALA A 102 -1.50 -7.20 12.57
CA ALA A 102 -2.23 -8.42 12.89
C ALA A 102 -1.48 -9.26 13.93
N ASN A 103 -0.17 -9.43 13.77
CA ASN A 103 0.67 -10.18 14.71
C ASN A 103 0.71 -9.51 16.10
N VAL A 104 0.88 -8.19 16.17
CA VAL A 104 0.87 -7.45 17.44
C VAL A 104 -0.44 -7.67 18.22
N VAL A 105 -1.59 -7.61 17.54
CA VAL A 105 -2.89 -7.82 18.20
C VAL A 105 -3.12 -9.29 18.53
N ASP A 106 -2.60 -10.22 17.73
CA ASP A 106 -2.65 -11.66 18.03
C ASP A 106 -1.83 -12.02 19.27
N GLU A 107 -0.64 -11.44 19.43
CA GLU A 107 0.19 -11.61 20.62
C GLU A 107 -0.49 -11.04 21.87
N ASP A 108 -1.04 -9.82 21.81
CA ASP A 108 -1.78 -9.19 22.92
C ASP A 108 -3.04 -9.98 23.30
N LEU A 109 -3.74 -10.57 22.32
CA LEU A 109 -4.86 -11.47 22.59
C LEU A 109 -4.44 -12.76 23.29
N LYS A 110 -3.32 -13.35 22.84
CA LYS A 110 -2.77 -14.57 23.43
C LYS A 110 -2.35 -14.33 24.88
N GLU A 111 -1.67 -13.22 25.14
CA GLU A 111 -1.27 -12.82 26.49
C GLU A 111 -2.47 -12.63 27.41
N LYS A 112 -3.50 -11.88 26.98
CA LYS A 112 -4.72 -11.66 27.78
C LYS A 112 -5.51 -12.95 28.05
N ARG A 113 -5.54 -13.90 27.11
CA ARG A 113 -6.15 -15.22 27.33
C ARG A 113 -5.39 -16.03 28.38
N ASN A 114 -4.06 -16.03 28.32
CA ASN A 114 -3.23 -16.73 29.31
C ASN A 114 -3.41 -16.14 30.71
N VAL A 115 -3.45 -14.80 30.83
CA VAL A 115 -3.70 -14.11 32.09
C VAL A 115 -5.10 -14.42 32.64
N SER A 116 -6.12 -14.49 31.77
CA SER A 116 -7.48 -14.86 32.16
C SER A 116 -7.61 -16.29 32.68
N GLN A 117 -6.74 -17.21 32.27
CA GLN A 117 -6.71 -18.59 32.77
C GLN A 117 -6.01 -18.72 34.14
N GLY A 118 -5.18 -17.72 34.51
CA GLY A 118 -4.42 -17.71 35.76
C GLY A 118 -4.93 -16.75 36.85
N GLN A 119 -5.97 -15.94 36.59
CA GLN A 119 -6.46 -14.90 37.52
C GLN A 119 -7.70 -15.28 38.35
N SER A 120 -7.84 -14.56 39.47
CA SER A 120 -8.61 -14.83 40.69
C SER A 120 -10.14 -14.82 40.58
N ASN A 121 -10.79 -15.41 41.59
CA ASN A 121 -12.24 -15.53 41.79
C ASN A 121 -13.02 -14.19 41.95
N ASP A 122 -12.43 -13.02 41.67
CA ASP A 122 -13.14 -11.73 41.76
C ASP A 122 -14.01 -11.49 40.50
N PRO A 123 -15.35 -11.47 40.62
CA PRO A 123 -16.26 -11.34 39.47
C PRO A 123 -16.08 -10.05 38.67
N ILE A 124 -15.63 -8.96 39.31
CA ILE A 124 -15.45 -7.66 38.65
C ILE A 124 -14.21 -7.69 37.76
N SER A 125 -13.08 -8.19 38.28
CA SER A 125 -11.85 -8.34 37.50
C SER A 125 -12.05 -9.27 36.29
N TRP A 126 -12.74 -10.40 36.47
CA TRP A 126 -13.03 -11.35 35.41
C TRP A 126 -13.84 -10.72 34.27
N ARG A 127 -14.90 -9.95 34.61
CA ARG A 127 -15.72 -9.26 33.61
C ARG A 127 -14.91 -8.23 32.82
N LYS A 128 -14.03 -7.47 33.47
CA LYS A 128 -13.16 -6.49 32.79
C LYS A 128 -12.20 -7.18 31.82
N THR A 129 -11.57 -8.27 32.24
CA THR A 129 -10.67 -9.06 31.39
C THR A 129 -11.41 -9.63 30.18
N GLN A 130 -12.61 -10.17 30.38
CA GLN A 130 -13.42 -10.71 29.29
C GLN A 130 -13.83 -9.64 28.26
N VAL A 131 -14.22 -8.46 28.72
CA VAL A 131 -14.52 -7.32 27.83
C VAL A 131 -13.28 -6.93 27.02
N ALA A 132 -12.11 -6.86 27.65
CA ALA A 132 -10.86 -6.53 26.95
C ALA A 132 -10.50 -7.57 25.87
N ILE A 133 -10.71 -8.87 26.14
CA ILE A 133 -10.51 -9.94 25.16
C ILE A 133 -11.45 -9.77 23.97
N LEU A 134 -12.74 -9.48 24.19
CA LEU A 134 -13.71 -9.27 23.12
C LEU A 134 -13.35 -8.05 22.25
N VAL A 135 -12.97 -6.93 22.88
CA VAL A 135 -12.53 -5.73 22.17
C VAL A 135 -11.35 -6.03 21.26
N ASN A 136 -10.34 -6.73 21.77
CA ASN A 136 -9.19 -7.11 20.97
C ASN A 136 -9.53 -8.13 19.88
N GLN A 137 -10.48 -9.03 20.09
CA GLN A 137 -10.93 -9.96 19.06
C GLN A 137 -11.56 -9.20 17.87
N VAL A 138 -12.32 -8.14 18.14
CA VAL A 138 -12.84 -7.26 17.10
C VAL A 138 -11.70 -6.55 16.35
N LYS A 139 -10.70 -6.03 17.07
CA LYS A 139 -9.52 -5.41 16.43
C LYS A 139 -8.79 -6.38 15.52
N ARG A 140 -8.52 -7.60 16.01
CA ARG A 140 -7.92 -8.69 15.24
C ARG A 140 -8.69 -8.95 13.94
N ASN A 141 -10.00 -9.12 14.04
CA ASN A 141 -10.83 -9.40 12.89
C ASN A 141 -10.78 -8.24 11.87
N GLN A 142 -10.79 -6.99 12.33
CA GLN A 142 -10.63 -5.83 11.44
C GLN A 142 -9.28 -5.84 10.71
N LEU A 143 -8.18 -6.12 11.41
CA LEU A 143 -6.84 -6.15 10.81
C LEU A 143 -6.69 -7.29 9.79
N HIS A 144 -7.19 -8.49 10.09
CA HIS A 144 -7.17 -9.58 9.12
C HIS A 144 -8.06 -9.30 7.90
N ASN A 145 -9.20 -8.64 8.10
CA ASN A 145 -10.05 -8.25 6.97
C ASN A 145 -9.33 -7.29 6.03
N GLU A 146 -8.39 -6.48 6.51
CA GLU A 146 -7.58 -5.61 5.65
C GLU A 146 -6.66 -6.38 4.71
N LEU A 147 -6.24 -7.62 5.03
CA LEU A 147 -5.50 -8.47 4.08
C LEU A 147 -6.38 -8.84 2.87
N THR A 148 -7.66 -9.11 3.10
CA THR A 148 -8.63 -9.36 2.03
C THR A 148 -8.88 -8.08 1.21
N VAL A 149 -9.06 -6.94 1.88
CA VAL A 149 -9.20 -5.64 1.21
C VAL A 149 -7.97 -5.34 0.36
N GLU A 150 -6.78 -5.66 0.86
CA GLU A 150 -5.52 -5.47 0.14
C GLU A 150 -5.48 -6.28 -1.15
N ALA A 151 -5.88 -7.54 -1.11
CA ALA A 151 -5.98 -8.38 -2.31
C ALA A 151 -6.95 -7.79 -3.35
N ILE A 152 -8.11 -7.29 -2.91
CA ILE A 152 -9.10 -6.66 -3.79
C ILE A 152 -8.54 -5.39 -4.44
N ILE A 153 -7.92 -4.50 -3.66
CA ILE A 153 -7.34 -3.26 -4.17
C ILE A 153 -6.24 -3.58 -5.18
N ARG A 154 -5.33 -4.51 -4.84
CA ARG A 154 -4.27 -4.94 -5.73
C ARG A 154 -4.80 -5.44 -7.06
N LYS A 155 -5.82 -6.31 -7.05
CA LYS A 155 -6.45 -6.81 -8.28
C LYS A 155 -6.96 -5.66 -9.15
N ARG A 156 -7.73 -4.73 -8.57
CA ARG A 156 -8.26 -3.55 -9.28
C ARG A 156 -7.16 -2.66 -9.87
N SER A 157 -6.09 -2.44 -9.10
CA SER A 157 -4.94 -1.66 -9.57
C SER A 157 -4.21 -2.35 -10.72
N VAL A 158 -4.03 -3.67 -10.65
CA VAL A 158 -3.43 -4.46 -11.75
C VAL A 158 -4.30 -4.39 -13.01
N ASP A 159 -5.62 -4.49 -12.89
CA ASP A 159 -6.55 -4.38 -14.02
C ASP A 159 -6.47 -2.99 -14.67
N ALA A 160 -6.49 -1.93 -13.86
CA ALA A 160 -6.33 -0.56 -14.33
C ALA A 160 -4.98 -0.37 -15.03
N PHE A 161 -3.90 -0.91 -14.46
CA PHE A 161 -2.57 -0.87 -15.05
C PHE A 161 -2.53 -1.56 -16.41
N ARG A 162 -3.02 -2.80 -16.51
CA ARG A 162 -3.04 -3.58 -17.76
C ARG A 162 -3.83 -2.89 -18.86
N SER A 163 -4.91 -2.19 -18.52
CA SER A 163 -5.71 -1.44 -19.50
C SER A 163 -4.92 -0.35 -20.23
N ARG A 164 -3.88 0.21 -19.60
CA ARG A 164 -3.03 1.27 -20.18
C ARG A 164 -1.64 0.79 -20.63
N CYS A 165 -1.16 -0.29 -20.02
CA CYS A 165 0.16 -0.88 -20.27
C CYS A 165 0.02 -2.27 -20.90
N ARG A 166 -0.65 -2.34 -22.06
CA ARG A 166 -1.13 -3.59 -22.67
C ARG A 166 -0.02 -4.57 -23.07
N TYR A 167 1.15 -4.05 -23.43
CA TYR A 167 2.32 -4.83 -23.86
C TYR A 167 3.42 -4.91 -22.79
N PHE A 168 3.18 -4.33 -21.62
CA PHE A 168 4.13 -4.38 -20.53
C PHE A 168 4.10 -5.76 -19.90
N VAL A 169 5.29 -6.30 -19.64
CA VAL A 169 5.48 -7.53 -18.88
C VAL A 169 6.55 -7.24 -17.81
N PRO A 170 6.30 -7.56 -16.52
CA PRO A 170 7.28 -7.36 -15.47
C PRO A 170 8.59 -8.12 -15.79
N PRO A 171 9.77 -7.56 -15.47
CA PRO A 171 11.04 -8.26 -15.64
C PRO A 171 11.04 -9.61 -14.91
N LEU A 172 11.66 -10.63 -15.52
CA LEU A 172 11.76 -11.98 -14.92
C LEU A 172 12.64 -11.99 -13.66
N THR A 173 13.48 -10.98 -13.48
CA THR A 173 14.37 -10.82 -12.32
C THR A 173 13.63 -10.47 -11.03
N ASP A 174 12.37 -10.01 -11.12
CA ASP A 174 11.55 -9.64 -9.97
C ASP A 174 10.41 -10.64 -9.77
N ALA A 175 10.72 -11.73 -9.07
CA ALA A 175 9.78 -12.82 -8.77
C ALA A 175 8.59 -12.35 -7.91
N GLU A 176 8.80 -11.39 -7.01
CA GLU A 176 7.76 -10.83 -6.15
C GLU A 176 6.78 -10.00 -7.00
N ALA A 177 7.30 -9.09 -7.82
CA ALA A 177 6.50 -8.33 -8.78
C ALA A 177 5.75 -9.25 -9.74
N ARG A 178 6.35 -10.37 -10.17
CA ARG A 178 5.69 -11.35 -11.03
C ARG A 178 4.55 -12.08 -10.32
N THR A 179 4.74 -12.42 -9.06
CA THR A 179 3.70 -13.02 -8.23
C THR A 179 2.54 -12.04 -8.08
N MET A 180 2.83 -10.77 -7.80
CA MET A 180 1.82 -9.71 -7.72
C MET A 180 1.10 -9.49 -9.06
N TRP A 181 1.82 -9.55 -10.18
CA TRP A 181 1.24 -9.52 -11.53
C TRP A 181 0.27 -10.68 -11.76
N ASN A 182 0.65 -11.90 -11.40
CA ASN A 182 -0.19 -13.09 -11.61
C ASN A 182 -1.38 -13.15 -10.64
N SER A 183 -1.21 -12.67 -9.40
CA SER A 183 -2.28 -12.61 -8.40
C SER A 183 -3.44 -11.67 -8.76
N GLY A 184 -3.21 -10.77 -9.71
CA GLY A 184 -4.25 -9.91 -10.30
C GLY A 184 -4.91 -10.51 -11.55
N GLN A 185 -4.64 -11.76 -11.93
CA GLN A 185 -5.47 -12.47 -12.92
C GLN A 185 -6.80 -12.91 -12.29
#